data_AF-A0A830H414-F1
#
_entry.id   AF-A0A830H414-F1
#
_cell.length_a   1.000
_cell.length_b   1.000
_cell.length_c   1.000
_cell.angle_alpha   90.00
_cell.angle_beta   90.00
_cell.angle_gamma   90.00
#
_symmetry.space_group_name_H-M   'P 1'
#
loop_
_entity.id
_entity.type
_entity.pdbx_description
1 polymer ?
#
loop_
_entity_poly.entity_id
_entity_poly.type
_entity_poly.pdbx_seq_one_letter_code
_entity_poly.pdbx_strand_id
1 'polypeptide(L)'
;MSCESLVNALVLVLVPVLVVFRGSEHAPFTLSKVMIIPVRCFTCGKVTGNKWETYIDLLSADYSEGDALDALGLNRYCCRRMLMTHVDLVEKLLNYNTRDRQMQDS
;
A
#
# COMPACT_ATOMS: atom_id res chain seq x y z
N MET A 1 22.25 -39.90 -12.85
CA MET A 1 21.04 -40.66 -12.46
C MET A 1 21.36 -41.36 -11.15
N SER A 2 20.92 -40.95 -9.97
CA SER A 2 19.79 -40.10 -9.62
C SER A 2 20.08 -39.44 -8.26
N CYS A 3 20.29 -38.13 -8.25
CA CYS A 3 20.24 -37.31 -7.03
C CYS A 3 19.25 -36.15 -7.15
N GLU A 4 18.52 -36.04 -8.26
CA GLU A 4 17.47 -35.04 -8.48
C GLU A 4 16.19 -35.38 -7.69
N SER A 5 15.95 -36.66 -7.36
CA SER A 5 14.80 -37.08 -6.56
C SER A 5 14.86 -36.64 -5.09
N LEU A 6 16.05 -36.37 -4.54
CA LEU A 6 16.23 -35.98 -3.14
C LEU A 6 15.93 -34.49 -2.91
N VAL A 7 16.12 -33.64 -3.93
CA VAL A 7 15.81 -32.20 -3.85
C VAL A 7 14.30 -31.96 -3.86
N ASN A 8 13.55 -32.73 -4.68
CA ASN A 8 12.07 -32.64 -4.73
C ASN A 8 11.39 -33.14 -3.45
N ALA A 9 11.99 -34.11 -2.74
CA ALA A 9 11.48 -34.58 -1.46
C ALA A 9 11.60 -33.51 -0.36
N LEU A 10 12.64 -32.68 -0.39
CA LEU A 10 12.85 -31.61 0.60
C LEU A 10 11.88 -30.43 0.42
N VAL A 11 11.52 -30.10 -0.83
CA VAL A 11 10.54 -29.03 -1.14
C VAL A 11 9.14 -29.38 -0.64
N LEU A 12 8.75 -30.67 -0.63
CA LEU A 12 7.39 -31.10 -0.24
C LEU A 12 7.10 -31.03 1.26
N VAL A 13 8.11 -31.03 2.14
CA VAL A 13 7.90 -31.03 3.62
C VAL A 13 7.93 -29.63 4.23
N LEU A 14 8.41 -28.60 3.50
CA LEU A 14 8.44 -27.21 3.97
C LEU A 14 7.20 -26.39 3.54
N VAL A 15 6.49 -26.81 2.49
CA VAL A 15 5.29 -26.12 1.99
C VAL A 15 4.05 -26.19 2.92
N PRO A 16 3.84 -27.17 3.83
CA PRO A 16 2.60 -27.22 4.60
C PRO A 16 2.50 -26.18 5.72
N VAL A 17 3.59 -25.46 6.09
CA VAL A 17 3.50 -24.29 6.99
C VAL A 17 2.91 -23.07 6.28
N LEU A 18 2.98 -22.99 4.94
CA LEU A 18 2.51 -21.82 4.18
C LEU A 18 0.98 -21.78 3.95
N VAL A 19 0.23 -22.85 4.29
CA VAL A 19 -1.18 -23.02 3.86
C VAL A 19 -2.21 -22.84 4.98
N VAL A 20 -1.81 -22.68 6.24
CA VAL A 20 -2.73 -22.38 7.34
C VAL A 20 -2.75 -20.86 7.58
N PHE A 21 -3.95 -20.26 7.64
CA PHE A 21 -4.27 -18.83 7.80
C PHE A 21 -4.59 -18.01 6.54
N ARG A 22 -5.50 -18.54 5.73
CA ARG A 22 -6.35 -17.73 4.85
C ARG A 22 -7.47 -17.05 5.69
N GLY A 23 -7.34 -15.74 5.91
CA GLY A 23 -8.40 -14.72 5.70
C GLY A 23 -9.54 -14.49 6.70
N SER A 24 -9.76 -13.19 6.99
CA SER A 24 -10.99 -12.52 7.51
C SER A 24 -11.29 -12.84 8.99
N GLU A 25 -11.50 -11.92 9.94
CA GLU A 25 -12.50 -10.82 10.04
C GLU A 25 -11.99 -9.92 11.23
N HIS A 26 -11.73 -8.62 11.14
CA HIS A 26 -12.66 -7.50 11.40
C HIS A 26 -11.87 -6.19 11.17
N ALA A 27 -11.96 -5.61 9.97
CA ALA A 27 -11.65 -4.20 9.79
C ALA A 27 -12.94 -3.46 9.41
N PRO A 28 -13.64 -2.93 10.42
CA PRO A 28 -14.43 -1.72 10.21
C PRO A 28 -13.95 -0.66 11.20
N PHE A 29 -12.67 -0.31 11.14
CA PHE A 29 -12.40 1.12 11.28
C PHE A 29 -12.85 1.69 9.95
N THR A 30 -13.97 2.41 9.97
CA THR A 30 -14.42 3.26 8.88
C THR A 30 -13.27 4.18 8.52
N LEU A 31 -12.42 3.70 7.61
CA LEU A 31 -11.38 4.50 7.02
C LEU A 31 -12.14 5.44 6.12
N SER A 32 -12.48 6.60 6.68
CA SER A 32 -12.76 7.80 5.91
C SER A 32 -11.82 7.75 4.71
N LYS A 33 -12.41 7.45 3.54
CA LYS A 33 -11.74 7.54 2.25
C LYS A 33 -11.44 9.01 2.06
N VAL A 34 -10.38 9.50 2.70
CA VAL A 34 -9.94 10.87 2.48
C VAL A 34 -9.05 10.81 1.25
N MET A 35 -9.66 11.31 0.18
CA MET A 35 -9.08 11.66 -1.09
C MET A 35 -7.78 12.42 -0.93
N ILE A 36 -6.85 12.13 -1.85
CA ILE A 36 -5.56 12.77 -2.11
C ILE A 36 -4.66 12.94 -0.87
N ILE A 37 -3.36 12.85 -1.07
CA ILE A 37 -2.38 13.04 0.01
C ILE A 37 -2.50 14.46 0.57
N PRO A 38 -2.54 14.63 1.90
CA PRO A 38 -2.52 15.96 2.48
C PRO A 38 -1.24 16.69 2.08
N VAL A 39 -1.38 17.90 1.53
CA VAL A 39 -0.25 18.74 1.08
C VAL A 39 0.76 18.96 2.20
N ARG A 40 0.28 19.10 3.45
CA ARG A 40 1.07 19.33 4.67
C ARG A 40 0.66 18.32 5.75
N CYS A 41 1.62 17.91 6.57
CA CYS A 41 1.38 17.14 7.79
C CYS A 41 0.53 17.93 8.80
N PHE A 42 -0.58 17.36 9.28
CA PHE A 42 -1.50 18.03 10.21
C PHE A 42 -0.86 18.43 11.55
N THR A 43 0.13 17.66 12.02
CA THR A 43 0.78 17.93 13.31
C THR A 43 1.98 18.87 13.19
N CYS A 44 2.66 18.83 12.05
CA CYS A 44 4.02 19.34 11.94
C CYS A 44 4.24 20.32 10.79
N GLY A 45 3.26 20.51 9.91
CA GLY A 45 3.32 21.49 8.82
C GLY A 45 4.35 21.20 7.72
N LYS A 46 5.12 20.11 7.82
CA LYS A 46 6.08 19.69 6.79
C LYS A 46 5.34 19.36 5.49
N VAL A 47 5.95 19.69 4.35
CA VAL A 47 5.41 19.35 3.02
C VAL A 47 5.52 17.86 2.80
N THR A 48 4.38 17.24 2.53
CA THR A 48 4.26 15.80 2.37
C THR A 48 3.77 15.41 0.97
N GLY A 49 2.98 16.27 0.32
CA GLY A 49 2.41 16.00 -1.01
C GLY A 49 3.45 15.68 -2.10
N ASN A 50 4.61 16.34 -2.07
CA ASN A 50 5.65 16.18 -3.10
C ASN A 50 6.45 14.87 -2.98
N LYS A 51 6.24 14.06 -1.93
CA LYS A 51 7.08 12.90 -1.60
C LYS A 51 6.46 11.56 -1.98
N TRP A 52 5.21 11.56 -2.45
CA TRP A 52 4.48 10.32 -2.70
C TRP A 52 5.01 9.53 -3.88
N GLU A 53 5.21 10.18 -5.02
CA GLU A 53 5.70 9.54 -6.23
C GLU A 53 7.05 8.87 -5.96
N THR A 54 7.97 9.62 -5.35
CA THR A 54 9.27 9.10 -4.91
C THR A 54 9.17 7.95 -3.91
N TYR A 55 8.13 7.91 -3.08
CA TYR A 55 7.91 6.79 -2.15
C TYR A 55 7.47 5.52 -2.89
N ILE A 56 6.57 5.65 -3.87
CA ILE A 56 6.15 4.52 -4.71
C ILE A 56 7.30 4.01 -5.57
N ASP A 57 8.11 4.90 -6.15
CA ASP A 57 9.29 4.53 -6.92
C ASP A 57 10.27 3.71 -6.07
N LEU A 58 10.53 4.13 -4.84
CA LEU A 58 11.40 3.39 -3.90
C LEU A 58 10.82 2.03 -3.52
N LEU A 59 9.51 1.93 -3.30
CA LEU A 59 8.85 0.65 -3.02
C LEU A 59 8.90 -0.28 -4.24
N SER A 60 8.79 0.24 -5.45
CA SER A 60 8.92 -0.55 -6.69
C SER A 60 10.35 -1.06 -6.91
N ALA A 61 11.34 -0.41 -6.29
CA ALA A 61 12.74 -0.80 -6.29
C ALA A 61 13.11 -1.76 -5.14
N ASP A 62 12.11 -2.40 -4.51
CA ASP A 62 12.25 -3.37 -3.41
C ASP A 62 12.91 -2.81 -2.12
N TYR A 63 12.79 -1.50 -1.86
CA TYR A 63 13.20 -0.93 -0.58
C TYR A 63 12.18 -1.23 0.53
N SER A 64 12.67 -1.35 1.77
CA SER A 64 11.81 -1.45 2.94
C SER A 64 11.03 -0.14 3.16
N GLU A 65 9.78 -0.23 3.60
CA GLU A 65 8.93 0.94 3.87
C GLU A 65 9.58 1.92 4.86
N GLY A 66 10.31 1.40 5.85
CA GLY A 66 11.05 2.20 6.82
C GLY A 66 12.18 2.99 6.16
N ASP A 67 13.05 2.30 5.42
CA ASP A 67 14.22 2.91 4.79
C ASP A 67 13.84 3.91 3.70
N ALA A 68 12.75 3.66 2.98
CA ALA A 68 12.21 4.60 2.01
C ALA A 68 11.75 5.90 2.67
N LEU A 69 11.11 5.84 3.85
CA LEU A 69 10.70 7.02 4.60
C LEU A 69 11.88 7.79 5.20
N ASP A 70 12.95 7.09 5.56
CA ASP A 70 14.22 7.67 6.00
C ASP A 70 14.94 8.38 4.86
N ALA A 71 15.00 7.79 3.67
CA ALA A 71 15.56 8.40 2.46
C ALA A 71 14.83 9.70 2.07
N LEU A 72 13.52 9.77 2.33
CA LEU A 72 12.71 10.99 2.14
C LEU A 72 12.90 12.04 3.24
N GLY A 73 13.71 11.77 4.27
CA GLY A 73 13.99 12.67 5.40
C GLY A 73 12.78 12.89 6.30
N LEU A 74 11.90 11.90 6.44
CA LEU A 74 10.73 11.96 7.32
C LEU A 74 11.02 11.32 8.68
N ASN A 75 11.83 11.96 9.53
CA ASN A 75 12.25 11.34 10.81
C ASN A 75 11.13 11.30 11.86
N ARG A 76 10.15 12.20 11.77
CA ARG A 76 9.08 12.33 12.78
C ARG A 76 7.90 11.41 12.44
N TYR A 77 7.42 10.66 13.44
CA TYR A 77 6.29 9.73 13.31
C TYR A 77 5.03 10.38 12.72
N CYS A 78 4.77 11.66 13.02
CA CYS A 78 3.62 12.39 12.51
C CYS A 78 3.63 12.58 10.98
N CYS A 79 4.81 12.70 10.35
CA CYS A 79 4.91 12.72 8.89
C CYS A 79 4.76 11.33 8.30
N ARG A 80 5.37 10.32 8.93
CA ARG A 80 5.34 8.93 8.45
C ARG A 80 3.92 8.38 8.39
N ARG A 81 3.11 8.69 9.42
CA ARG A 81 1.70 8.30 9.45
C ARG A 81 0.94 8.79 8.21
N MET A 82 1.24 9.98 7.71
CA MET A 82 0.53 10.54 6.54
C MET A 82 0.82 9.76 5.25
N LEU A 83 2.03 9.20 5.08
CA LEU A 83 2.37 8.38 3.91
C LEU A 83 1.91 6.94 4.10
N MET A 84 2.19 6.33 5.25
CA MET A 84 1.87 4.92 5.51
C MET A 84 0.37 4.61 5.43
N THR A 85 -0.49 5.53 5.87
CA THR A 85 -1.95 5.31 5.86
C THR A 85 -2.67 5.93 4.67
N HIS A 86 -1.94 6.53 3.71
CA HIS A 86 -2.57 7.10 2.54
C HIS A 86 -3.06 5.97 1.61
N VAL A 87 -4.30 6.08 1.15
CA VAL A 87 -4.86 5.22 0.11
C VAL A 87 -5.24 6.12 -1.05
N ASP A 88 -4.59 5.92 -2.20
CA ASP A 88 -4.97 6.67 -3.40
C ASP A 88 -6.28 6.12 -3.97
N LEU A 89 -7.28 7.00 -3.99
CA LEU A 89 -8.63 6.68 -4.42
C LEU A 89 -9.04 7.53 -5.62
N VAL A 90 -8.15 8.39 -6.10
CA VAL A 90 -8.41 9.29 -7.22
C VAL A 90 -8.69 8.50 -8.50
N GLU A 91 -7.90 7.47 -8.76
CA GLU A 91 -8.08 6.58 -9.93
C GLU A 91 -9.48 5.94 -9.96
N LYS A 92 -9.98 5.54 -8.79
CA LYS A 92 -11.31 4.92 -8.68
C LYS A 92 -12.42 5.95 -8.83
N LEU A 93 -12.23 7.17 -8.34
CA LEU A 93 -13.22 8.25 -8.43
C LEU A 93 -13.37 8.82 -9.84
N LEU A 94 -12.30 8.88 -10.63
CA LEU A 94 -12.33 9.33 -12.04
C LEU A 94 -13.31 8.51 -12.90
N ASN A 95 -13.52 7.24 -12.54
CA ASN A 95 -14.43 6.33 -13.24
C ASN A 95 -15.91 6.54 -12.87
N TYR A 96 -16.24 7.41 -11.91
CA TYR A 96 -17.61 7.65 -11.43
C TYR A 96 -18.15 9.03 -11.84
N ASN A 97 -17.83 9.49 -13.06
CA ASN A 97 -18.40 10.72 -13.60
C ASN A 97 -19.93 10.69 -13.49
N THR A 98 -20.50 11.65 -12.76
CA THR A 98 -21.95 11.80 -12.57
C THR A 98 -22.69 12.04 -13.89
N ARG A 99 -21.99 12.55 -14.92
CA ARG A 99 -22.52 12.75 -16.28
C ARG A 99 -22.86 11.44 -16.98
N ASP A 100 -22.07 10.38 -16.78
CA ASP A 100 -22.28 9.10 -17.45
C ASP A 100 -23.50 8.35 -16.89
N ARG A 101 -23.87 8.60 -15.62
CA ARG A 101 -25.10 8.08 -15.01
C ARG A 101 -26.38 8.78 -15.50
N GLN A 102 -26.33 10.07 -15.84
CA GLN A 102 -27.49 10.82 -16.33
C GLN A 102 -27.96 10.35 -17.72
N MET A 103 -27.05 9.78 -18.53
CA MET A 103 -27.38 9.20 -19.85
C MET A 103 -27.97 7.78 -19.79
N GLN A 104 -27.86 7.08 -18.65
CA GLN A 104 -28.40 5.72 -18.47
C GLN A 104 -29.82 5.71 -17.86
N ASP A 105 -30.25 6.83 -17.28
CA ASP A 105 -31.55 7.02 -16.62
C ASP A 105 -32.54 7.87 -17.46
N SER A 106 -32.26 8.13 -18.73
CA SER A 106 -33.14 8.84 -19.69
C SER A 106 -33.57 7.97 -20.86
#